data_AF-A0A923XAX1-F1
#
_entry.id   AF-A0A923XAX1-F1
#
_cell.length_a   1.000
_cell.length_b   1.000
_cell.length_c   1.000
_cell.angle_alpha   90.00
_cell.angle_beta   90.00
_cell.angle_gamma   90.00
#
_symmetry.space_group_name_H-M   'P 1'
#
loop_
_entity.id
_entity.type
_entity.pdbx_description
1 polymer ?
#
loop_
_entity_poly.entity_id
_entity_poly.type
_entity_poly.pdbx_seq_one_letter_code
_entity_poly.pdbx_strand_id
1 'polypeptide(L)'
;DKSFSEFSFLLEGFYQIPTSERTKSQIDQFLNRPMDCSSFESVHLTFRTAQINEHEIRDIASWAHNMLRLHYEKTSPVASIDLFNKAICDVIHPGFDEKDHDIDFEDFCQAWTAAVTGLYGEQFAAEHLAILSELRDLDHGLKTRALRSVRPAMLERIYLTQTEIDWVERSLKAVNQRLEMPRYPLSKGPTKARLSELLKWLILWEVTKTTKAEALQNKVQKLRNYIQGECEWLLANCRR
;
A
#
# COMPACT_ATOMS: atom_id res chain seq x y z
N ASP A 1 22.81 -2.86 -31.74
CA ASP A 1 21.61 -2.12 -32.18
C ASP A 1 20.37 -2.69 -31.51
N LYS A 2 19.98 -2.12 -30.36
CA LYS A 2 18.66 -2.37 -29.78
C LYS A 2 17.64 -1.51 -30.51
N SER A 3 16.43 -2.03 -30.74
CA SER A 3 15.36 -1.21 -31.35
C SER A 3 14.99 -0.05 -30.43
N PHE A 4 14.48 1.06 -30.99
CA PHE A 4 14.00 2.19 -30.18
C PHE A 4 12.94 1.75 -29.14
N SER A 5 12.09 0.77 -29.49
CA SER A 5 11.11 0.20 -28.56
C SER A 5 11.75 -0.49 -27.36
N GLU A 6 12.83 -1.23 -27.58
CA GLU A 6 13.56 -1.91 -26.51
C GLU A 6 14.32 -0.89 -25.64
N PHE A 7 14.85 0.17 -26.25
CA PHE A 7 15.45 1.29 -25.54
C PHE A 7 14.43 2.01 -24.64
N SER A 8 13.26 2.37 -25.18
CA SER A 8 12.19 3.02 -24.40
C SER A 8 11.71 2.15 -23.25
N PHE A 9 11.50 0.85 -23.48
CA PHE A 9 11.09 -0.09 -22.43
C PHE A 9 12.11 -0.18 -21.29
N LEU A 10 13.40 -0.24 -21.60
CA LEU A 10 14.47 -0.29 -20.60
C LEU A 10 14.59 1.04 -19.83
N LEU A 11 14.40 2.17 -20.52
CA LEU A 11 14.41 3.49 -19.90
C LEU A 11 13.23 3.67 -18.93
N GLU A 12 12.04 3.25 -19.37
CA GLU A 12 10.83 3.25 -18.56
C GLU A 12 11.00 2.39 -17.30
N GLY A 13 11.51 1.17 -17.45
CA GLY A 13 11.81 0.28 -16.33
C GLY A 13 12.84 0.86 -15.35
N PHE A 14 13.86 1.57 -15.84
CA PHE A 14 14.83 2.24 -14.97
C PHE A 14 14.19 3.37 -14.15
N TYR A 15 13.34 4.19 -14.76
CA TYR A 15 12.71 5.31 -14.07
C TYR A 15 11.60 4.88 -13.09
N GLN A 16 11.01 3.70 -13.26
CA GLN A 16 10.10 3.12 -12.25
C GLN A 16 10.80 2.76 -10.93
N ILE A 17 12.13 2.60 -10.91
CA ILE A 17 12.89 2.32 -9.68
C ILE A 17 12.95 3.59 -8.82
N PRO A 18 12.74 3.51 -7.48
CA PRO A 18 12.91 4.65 -6.58
C PRO A 18 14.30 5.28 -6.70
N THR A 19 14.39 6.61 -6.63
CA THR A 19 15.67 7.33 -6.85
C THR A 19 16.77 6.87 -5.90
N SER A 20 16.44 6.48 -4.66
CA SER A 20 17.37 5.92 -3.67
C SER A 20 17.95 4.56 -4.03
N GLU A 21 17.30 3.83 -4.93
CA GLU A 21 17.67 2.47 -5.35
C GLU A 21 18.28 2.44 -6.76
N ARG A 22 18.23 3.55 -7.50
CA ARG A 22 18.85 3.67 -8.81
C ARG A 22 20.36 3.67 -8.69
N THR A 23 21.02 2.88 -9.52
CA THR A 23 22.48 2.83 -9.59
C THR A 23 22.98 3.16 -10.99
N LYS A 24 24.13 3.84 -11.06
CA LYS A 24 24.82 4.12 -12.32
C LYS A 24 25.06 2.84 -13.15
N SER A 25 25.42 1.75 -12.48
CA SER A 25 25.67 0.47 -13.16
C SER A 25 24.45 -0.06 -13.91
N GLN A 26 23.22 0.20 -13.46
CA GLN A 26 22.01 -0.26 -14.15
C GLN A 26 21.81 0.49 -15.46
N ILE A 27 21.90 1.82 -15.44
CA ILE A 27 21.71 2.63 -16.66
C ILE A 27 22.88 2.48 -17.64
N ASP A 28 24.11 2.36 -17.16
CA ASP A 28 25.29 2.13 -18.01
C ASP A 28 25.19 0.79 -18.76
N GLN A 29 24.65 -0.25 -18.10
CA GLN A 29 24.36 -1.54 -18.74
C GLN A 29 23.23 -1.43 -19.78
N PHE A 30 22.20 -0.62 -19.51
CA PHE A 30 21.10 -0.44 -20.46
C PHE A 30 21.52 0.31 -21.72
N LEU A 31 22.33 1.35 -21.56
CA LEU A 31 22.80 2.23 -22.62
C LEU A 31 24.04 1.70 -23.35
N ASN A 32 24.69 0.64 -22.83
CA ASN A 32 25.98 0.14 -23.29
C ASN A 32 27.05 1.25 -23.40
N ARG A 33 26.91 2.31 -22.61
CA ARG A 33 27.78 3.49 -22.57
C ARG A 33 27.72 4.12 -21.19
N PRO A 34 28.84 4.64 -20.67
CA PRO A 34 28.85 5.38 -19.42
C PRO A 34 28.07 6.69 -19.56
N MET A 35 27.05 6.88 -18.73
CA MET A 35 26.31 8.14 -18.59
C MET A 35 26.76 8.85 -17.31
N ASP A 36 26.70 10.19 -17.32
CA ASP A 36 26.94 10.94 -16.09
C ASP A 36 25.75 10.80 -15.14
N CYS A 37 26.01 10.66 -13.83
CA CYS A 37 24.95 10.49 -12.84
C CYS A 37 23.97 11.67 -12.84
N SER A 38 24.49 12.88 -13.07
CA SER A 38 23.72 14.10 -13.19
C SER A 38 22.60 14.04 -14.24
N SER A 39 22.74 13.19 -15.27
CA SER A 39 21.76 13.09 -16.36
C SER A 39 20.47 12.37 -15.97
N PHE A 40 20.46 11.61 -14.87
CA PHE A 40 19.28 10.88 -14.40
C PHE A 40 18.95 11.12 -12.92
N GLU A 41 19.87 11.67 -12.12
CA GLU A 41 19.63 12.05 -10.72
C GLU A 41 18.55 13.13 -10.59
N SER A 42 18.43 14.03 -11.56
CA SER A 42 17.44 15.11 -11.55
C SER A 42 16.03 14.70 -12.01
N VAL A 43 15.86 13.47 -12.52
CA VAL A 43 14.58 13.01 -13.07
C VAL A 43 13.76 12.34 -11.97
N HIS A 44 12.86 13.11 -11.39
CA HIS A 44 11.89 12.63 -10.40
C HIS A 44 10.60 12.21 -11.10
N LEU A 45 10.11 11.01 -10.79
CA LEU A 45 8.72 10.67 -11.13
C LEU A 45 7.80 11.45 -10.19
N THR A 46 6.98 12.30 -10.78
CA THR A 46 5.87 13.01 -10.11
C THR A 46 4.55 12.45 -10.63
N PHE A 47 3.43 12.82 -10.00
CA PHE A 47 2.10 12.49 -10.51
C PHE A 47 1.86 13.04 -11.93
N ARG A 48 2.53 14.13 -12.33
CA ARG A 48 2.45 14.68 -13.70
C ARG A 48 3.20 13.88 -14.75
N THR A 49 4.32 13.26 -14.36
CA THR A 49 5.23 12.59 -15.30
C THR A 49 5.10 11.07 -15.27
N ALA A 50 4.45 10.52 -14.23
CA ALA A 50 4.18 9.09 -14.11
C ALA A 50 3.02 8.67 -15.01
N GLN A 51 3.13 7.49 -15.60
CA GLN A 51 1.98 6.81 -16.20
C GLN A 51 1.25 6.06 -15.09
N ILE A 52 -0.03 6.38 -14.89
CA ILE A 52 -0.85 5.81 -13.84
C ILE A 52 -1.93 4.95 -14.48
N ASN A 53 -2.00 3.70 -14.04
CA ASN A 53 -2.94 2.73 -14.61
C ASN A 53 -4.36 2.99 -14.08
N GLU A 54 -5.28 3.37 -14.96
CA GLU A 54 -6.68 3.62 -14.61
C GLU A 54 -7.37 2.43 -13.95
N HIS A 55 -6.95 1.20 -14.29
CA HIS A 55 -7.52 -0.01 -13.68
C HIS A 55 -7.13 -0.09 -12.20
N GLU A 56 -5.92 0.35 -11.84
CA GLU A 56 -5.48 0.36 -10.45
C GLU A 56 -6.23 1.38 -9.61
N ILE A 57 -6.54 2.56 -10.18
CA ILE A 57 -7.40 3.56 -9.55
C ILE A 57 -8.74 2.95 -9.18
N ARG A 58 -9.40 2.33 -10.17
CA ARG A 58 -10.72 1.72 -9.98
C ARG A 58 -10.71 0.61 -8.94
N ASP A 59 -9.66 -0.18 -8.96
CA ASP A 59 -9.43 -1.26 -8.01
C ASP A 59 -9.22 -0.72 -6.59
N ILE A 60 -8.51 0.41 -6.42
CA ILE A 60 -8.32 1.08 -5.13
C ILE A 60 -9.65 1.65 -4.64
N ALA A 61 -10.39 2.37 -5.49
CA ALA A 61 -11.70 2.93 -5.16
C ALA A 61 -12.71 1.84 -4.75
N SER A 62 -12.75 0.74 -5.50
CA SER A 62 -13.59 -0.41 -5.16
C SER A 62 -13.21 -1.03 -3.81
N TRP A 63 -11.92 -1.12 -3.53
CA TRP A 63 -11.44 -1.61 -2.25
C TRP A 63 -11.79 -0.68 -1.10
N ALA A 64 -11.57 0.63 -1.24
CA ALA A 64 -11.92 1.64 -0.24
C ALA A 64 -13.43 1.64 0.07
N HIS A 65 -14.26 1.59 -0.97
CA HIS A 65 -15.71 1.46 -0.82
C HIS A 65 -16.11 0.20 -0.04
N ASN A 66 -15.52 -0.96 -0.37
CA ASN A 66 -15.81 -2.19 0.33
C ASN A 66 -15.38 -2.16 1.79
N MET A 67 -14.20 -1.59 2.09
CA MET A 67 -13.72 -1.43 3.47
C MET A 67 -14.66 -0.53 4.28
N LEU A 68 -15.06 0.61 3.72
CA LEU A 68 -16.02 1.49 4.39
C LEU A 68 -17.35 0.80 4.64
N ARG A 69 -17.89 0.06 3.67
CA ARG A 69 -19.13 -0.70 3.85
C ARG A 69 -19.04 -1.76 4.95
N LEU A 70 -17.87 -2.36 5.17
CA LEU A 70 -17.69 -3.35 6.24
C LEU A 70 -17.63 -2.72 7.63
N HIS A 71 -17.16 -1.47 7.73
CA HIS A 71 -16.99 -0.76 9.00
C HIS A 71 -18.14 0.20 9.33
N TYR A 72 -18.85 0.70 8.32
CA TYR A 72 -20.02 1.55 8.44
C TYR A 72 -21.26 0.79 7.97
N GLU A 73 -22.17 0.49 8.90
CA GLU A 73 -23.43 -0.24 8.60
C GLU A 73 -24.37 0.55 7.66
N LYS A 74 -24.25 1.88 7.64
CA LYS A 74 -25.08 2.74 6.80
C LYS A 74 -24.46 2.89 5.42
N THR A 75 -25.24 2.53 4.40
CA THR A 75 -24.94 2.88 3.02
C THR A 75 -25.01 4.39 2.88
N SER A 76 -23.85 5.02 2.73
CA SER A 76 -23.73 6.46 2.54
C SER A 76 -23.50 6.80 1.06
N PRO A 77 -24.25 7.75 0.46
CA PRO A 77 -24.00 8.19 -0.91
C PRO A 77 -22.62 8.87 -1.05
N VAL A 78 -22.07 9.42 0.03
CA VAL A 78 -20.73 10.05 0.02
C VAL A 78 -19.60 9.02 0.01
N ALA A 79 -19.87 7.76 0.34
CA ALA A 79 -18.90 6.66 0.32
C ALA A 79 -19.06 5.78 -0.93
N SER A 80 -19.35 6.36 -2.09
CA SER A 80 -19.52 5.62 -3.35
C SER A 80 -18.20 5.36 -4.07
N ILE A 81 -18.15 4.30 -4.87
CA ILE A 81 -16.98 3.97 -5.71
C ILE A 81 -16.66 5.13 -6.66
N ASP A 82 -17.67 5.78 -7.22
CA ASP A 82 -17.49 6.87 -8.18
C ASP A 82 -16.85 8.11 -7.55
N LEU A 83 -17.24 8.42 -6.31
CA LEU A 83 -16.61 9.50 -5.54
C LEU A 83 -15.15 9.19 -5.20
N PHE A 84 -14.84 7.96 -4.82
CA PHE A 84 -13.45 7.56 -4.59
C PHE A 84 -12.62 7.59 -5.86
N ASN A 85 -13.16 7.10 -6.97
CA ASN A 85 -12.51 7.19 -8.27
C ASN A 85 -12.20 8.65 -8.61
N LYS A 86 -13.19 9.54 -8.47
CA LYS A 86 -13.01 10.96 -8.74
C LYS A 86 -11.93 11.57 -7.85
N ALA A 87 -12.00 11.34 -6.54
CA ALA A 87 -11.04 11.87 -5.59
C ALA A 87 -9.61 11.38 -5.87
N ILE A 88 -9.43 10.08 -6.17
CA ILE A 88 -8.12 9.54 -6.53
C ILE A 88 -7.65 10.13 -7.86
N CYS A 89 -8.53 10.23 -8.87
CA CYS A 89 -8.21 10.83 -10.17
C CYS A 89 -7.75 12.29 -10.04
N ASP A 90 -8.42 13.08 -9.18
CA ASP A 90 -8.07 14.48 -8.95
C ASP A 90 -6.68 14.60 -8.29
N VAL A 91 -6.38 13.74 -7.32
CA VAL A 91 -5.07 13.70 -6.63
C VAL A 91 -3.93 13.31 -7.58
N ILE A 92 -4.15 12.37 -8.48
CA ILE A 92 -3.11 11.85 -9.36
C ILE A 92 -2.96 12.63 -10.67
N HIS A 93 -3.91 13.50 -11.01
CA HIS A 93 -3.84 14.41 -12.15
C HIS A 93 -3.91 15.87 -11.66
N PRO A 94 -2.94 16.32 -10.84
CA PRO A 94 -2.99 17.64 -10.22
C PRO A 94 -3.00 18.75 -11.27
N GLY A 95 -3.82 19.78 -11.06
CA GLY A 95 -3.83 21.02 -11.85
C GLY A 95 -2.47 21.72 -11.78
N PHE A 96 -2.12 22.62 -12.71
CA PHE A 96 -0.75 23.19 -12.82
C PHE A 96 -0.20 23.83 -11.53
N ASP A 97 -1.07 24.40 -10.71
CA ASP A 97 -0.69 25.09 -9.46
C ASP A 97 -0.74 24.16 -8.23
N GLU A 98 -1.11 22.89 -8.41
CA GLU A 98 -1.26 21.90 -7.35
C GLU A 98 0.02 21.06 -7.14
N LYS A 99 0.14 20.54 -5.93
CA LYS A 99 1.21 19.64 -5.50
C LYS A 99 1.18 18.34 -6.33
N ASP A 100 2.33 17.92 -6.84
CA ASP A 100 2.48 16.75 -7.71
C ASP A 100 3.47 15.69 -7.19
N HIS A 101 3.91 15.85 -5.95
CA HIS A 101 4.80 14.94 -5.22
C HIS A 101 4.40 14.95 -3.74
N ASP A 102 4.84 13.95 -2.97
CA ASP A 102 4.59 13.84 -1.52
C ASP A 102 3.11 13.87 -1.11
N ILE A 103 2.20 13.44 -1.99
CA ILE A 103 0.76 13.35 -1.69
C ILE A 103 0.54 12.50 -0.44
N ASP A 104 -0.23 13.04 0.50
CA ASP A 104 -0.56 12.37 1.74
C ASP A 104 -2.06 12.08 1.89
N PHE A 105 -2.43 11.55 3.05
CA PHE A 105 -3.80 11.19 3.36
C PHE A 105 -4.75 12.42 3.37
N GLU A 106 -4.26 13.58 3.81
CA GLU A 106 -5.10 14.79 3.86
C GLU A 106 -5.35 15.38 2.47
N ASP A 107 -4.37 15.28 1.56
CA ASP A 107 -4.57 15.65 0.14
C ASP A 107 -5.75 14.86 -0.46
N PHE A 108 -5.83 13.55 -0.18
CA PHE A 108 -6.96 12.73 -0.58
C PHE A 108 -8.29 13.13 0.11
N CYS A 109 -8.28 13.39 1.42
CA CYS A 109 -9.49 13.83 2.13
C CYS A 109 -10.05 15.14 1.58
N GLN A 110 -9.18 16.07 1.15
CA GLN A 110 -9.57 17.32 0.53
C GLN A 110 -10.20 17.08 -0.85
N ALA A 111 -9.57 16.27 -1.70
CA ALA A 111 -10.11 15.91 -3.01
C ALA A 111 -11.47 15.21 -2.89
N TRP A 112 -11.62 14.29 -1.93
CA TRP A 112 -12.90 13.64 -1.66
C TRP A 112 -13.97 14.61 -1.17
N THR A 113 -13.61 15.55 -0.28
CA THR A 113 -14.52 16.62 0.15
C THR A 113 -14.98 17.47 -1.03
N ALA A 114 -14.06 17.90 -1.89
CA ALA A 114 -14.39 18.67 -3.08
C ALA A 114 -15.32 17.89 -4.03
N ALA A 115 -15.07 16.59 -4.22
CA ALA A 115 -15.92 15.72 -5.03
C ALA A 115 -17.34 15.57 -4.44
N VAL A 116 -17.46 15.41 -3.12
CA VAL A 116 -18.74 15.31 -2.40
C VAL A 116 -19.51 16.63 -2.47
N THR A 117 -18.87 17.75 -2.12
CA THR A 117 -19.49 19.08 -2.15
C THR A 117 -19.89 19.47 -3.57
N GLY A 118 -19.07 19.13 -4.58
CA GLY A 118 -19.39 19.39 -5.98
C GLY A 118 -20.62 18.63 -6.49
N LEU A 119 -20.91 17.44 -5.96
CA LEU A 119 -22.07 16.63 -6.37
C LEU A 119 -23.32 16.87 -5.54
N TYR A 120 -23.17 17.05 -4.22
CA TYR A 120 -24.28 17.06 -3.29
C TYR A 120 -24.41 18.35 -2.46
N GLY A 121 -23.48 19.31 -2.62
CA GLY A 121 -23.41 20.50 -1.79
C GLY A 121 -23.23 20.17 -0.31
N GLU A 122 -23.88 20.94 0.56
CA GLU A 122 -23.77 20.81 2.02
C GLU A 122 -24.68 19.70 2.61
N GLN A 123 -25.51 19.04 1.79
CA GLN A 123 -26.53 18.11 2.28
C GLN A 123 -25.97 16.95 3.11
N PHE A 124 -24.80 16.44 2.73
CA PHE A 124 -24.14 15.32 3.42
C PHE A 124 -22.84 15.74 4.13
N ALA A 125 -22.61 17.05 4.33
CA ALA A 125 -21.38 17.56 4.91
C ALA A 125 -21.11 16.99 6.32
N ALA A 126 -22.14 16.96 7.18
CA ALA A 126 -22.02 16.44 8.54
C ALA A 126 -21.68 14.94 8.58
N GLU A 127 -22.30 14.15 7.69
CA GLU A 127 -22.04 12.71 7.58
C GLU A 127 -20.63 12.45 7.04
N HIS A 128 -20.25 13.18 6.00
CA HIS A 128 -18.91 13.07 5.41
C HIS A 128 -17.82 13.45 6.42
N LEU A 129 -18.02 14.52 7.19
CA LEU A 129 -17.09 14.94 8.25
C LEU A 129 -16.93 13.88 9.35
N ALA A 130 -18.01 13.19 9.73
CA ALA A 130 -17.94 12.11 10.71
C ALA A 130 -17.07 10.95 10.18
N ILE A 131 -17.28 10.54 8.92
CA ILE A 131 -16.48 9.49 8.27
C ILE A 131 -15.01 9.90 8.20
N LEU A 132 -14.71 11.13 7.78
CA LEU A 132 -13.33 11.64 7.71
C LEU A 132 -12.67 11.69 9.09
N SER A 133 -13.40 12.06 10.14
CA SER A 133 -12.88 12.08 11.51
C SER A 133 -12.42 10.68 11.95
N GLU A 134 -13.26 9.66 11.74
CA GLU A 134 -12.89 8.29 12.09
C GLU A 134 -11.69 7.78 11.29
N LEU A 135 -11.63 8.09 9.99
CA LEU A 135 -10.49 7.71 9.16
C LEU A 135 -9.19 8.40 9.59
N ARG A 136 -9.25 9.67 10.02
CA ARG A 136 -8.11 10.38 10.59
C ARG A 136 -7.63 9.77 11.90
N ASP A 137 -8.56 9.36 12.76
CA ASP A 137 -8.21 8.66 14.00
C ASP A 137 -7.53 7.31 13.71
N LEU A 138 -7.99 6.59 12.68
CA LEU A 138 -7.36 5.36 12.21
C LEU A 138 -5.97 5.61 11.62
N ASP A 139 -5.81 6.60 10.74
CA ASP A 139 -4.52 6.98 10.16
C ASP A 139 -3.52 7.42 11.24
N HIS A 140 -3.96 8.24 12.20
CA HIS A 140 -3.16 8.63 13.35
C HIS A 140 -2.76 7.42 14.20
N GLY A 141 -3.68 6.49 14.43
CA GLY A 141 -3.42 5.22 15.12
C GLY A 141 -2.38 4.36 14.39
N LEU A 142 -2.46 4.27 13.06
CA LEU A 142 -1.52 3.55 12.21
C LEU A 142 -0.14 4.21 12.21
N LYS A 143 -0.06 5.53 12.01
CA LYS A 143 1.18 6.31 12.05
C LYS A 143 1.85 6.23 13.40
N THR A 144 1.10 6.36 14.50
CA THR A 144 1.66 6.24 15.86
C THR A 144 2.22 4.84 16.13
N ARG A 145 1.54 3.79 15.65
CA ARG A 145 2.04 2.40 15.71
C ARG A 145 3.24 2.19 14.78
N ALA A 146 3.27 2.82 13.62
CA ALA A 146 4.37 2.77 12.66
C ALA A 146 5.62 3.51 13.18
N LEU A 147 5.47 4.68 13.79
CA LEU A 147 6.56 5.44 14.40
C LEU A 147 7.22 4.68 15.56
N ARG A 148 6.46 3.85 16.29
CA ARG A 148 7.04 2.89 17.27
C ARG A 148 7.89 1.80 16.60
N SER A 149 7.69 1.53 15.31
CA SER A 149 8.46 0.54 14.54
C SER A 149 9.63 1.12 13.71
N VAL A 150 9.77 2.45 13.60
CA VAL A 150 10.77 3.13 12.76
C VAL A 150 12.05 3.50 13.54
N ARG A 151 12.52 2.63 14.45
CA ARG A 151 13.97 2.61 14.70
C ARG A 151 14.61 1.95 13.49
N PRO A 152 15.62 2.56 12.85
CA PRO A 152 16.10 2.12 11.55
C PRO A 152 16.61 0.69 11.68
N ALA A 153 15.92 -0.23 11.00
CA ALA A 153 16.42 -1.55 10.76
C ALA A 153 17.61 -1.41 9.78
N MET A 154 18.81 -1.25 10.34
CA MET A 154 19.91 -2.05 9.81
C MET A 154 19.38 -3.48 9.68
N LEU A 155 19.77 -4.23 8.64
CA LEU A 155 19.47 -5.65 8.48
C LEU A 155 19.96 -6.46 9.69
N GLU A 156 19.28 -6.31 10.82
CA GLU A 156 19.43 -7.13 11.99
C GLU A 156 18.91 -8.48 11.54
N ARG A 157 19.81 -9.44 11.41
CA ARG A 157 19.45 -10.85 11.40
C ARG A 157 18.63 -11.10 12.65
N ILE A 158 17.32 -10.99 12.52
CA ILE A 158 16.42 -11.32 13.61
C ILE A 158 16.46 -12.84 13.76
N TYR A 159 16.61 -13.30 14.98
CA TYR A 159 16.47 -14.71 15.32
C TYR A 159 15.13 -14.90 15.99
N LEU A 160 14.34 -15.85 15.52
CA LEU A 160 13.06 -16.19 16.13
C LEU A 160 13.28 -17.14 17.30
N THR A 161 12.54 -16.91 18.38
CA THR A 161 12.37 -17.86 19.48
C THR A 161 11.43 -18.99 19.04
N GLN A 162 11.46 -20.14 19.71
CA GLN A 162 10.57 -21.25 19.38
C GLN A 162 9.09 -20.83 19.40
N THR A 163 8.67 -20.01 20.36
CA THR A 163 7.29 -19.53 20.45
C THR A 163 6.89 -18.65 19.26
N GLU A 164 7.81 -17.86 18.72
CA GLU A 164 7.58 -17.06 17.51
C GLU A 164 7.58 -17.95 16.26
N ILE A 165 8.46 -18.94 16.18
CA ILE A 165 8.47 -19.95 15.11
C ILE A 165 7.13 -20.67 15.07
N ASP A 166 6.65 -21.19 16.21
CA ASP A 166 5.36 -21.88 16.30
C ASP A 166 4.19 -20.97 15.90
N TRP A 167 4.28 -19.67 16.16
CA TRP A 167 3.27 -18.70 15.76
C TRP A 167 3.31 -18.43 14.25
N VAL A 168 4.50 -18.31 13.65
CA VAL A 168 4.67 -18.14 12.20
C VAL A 168 4.19 -19.40 11.47
N GLU A 169 4.54 -20.60 11.94
CA GLU A 169 4.07 -21.87 11.36
C GLU A 169 2.54 -22.01 11.45
N ARG A 170 1.95 -21.64 12.58
CA ARG A 170 0.49 -21.64 12.75
C ARG A 170 -0.20 -20.59 11.86
N SER A 171 0.40 -19.41 11.71
CA SER A 171 -0.12 -18.35 10.83
C SER A 171 -0.07 -18.78 9.36
N LEU A 172 1.06 -19.36 8.91
CA LEU A 172 1.19 -19.92 7.57
C LEU A 172 0.14 -21.01 7.30
N LYS A 173 -0.05 -21.93 8.26
CA LYS A 173 -1.09 -22.95 8.18
C LYS A 173 -2.49 -22.34 8.11
N ALA A 174 -2.78 -21.34 8.93
CA ALA A 174 -4.08 -20.66 8.96
C ALA A 174 -4.39 -19.95 7.64
N VAL A 175 -3.41 -19.28 7.04
CA VAL A 175 -3.54 -18.63 5.72
C VAL A 175 -3.77 -19.67 4.62
N ASN A 176 -3.03 -20.78 4.66
CA ASN A 176 -3.15 -21.86 3.68
C ASN A 176 -4.51 -22.57 3.73
N GLN A 177 -4.98 -22.85 4.94
CA GLN A 177 -6.18 -23.64 5.19
C GLN A 177 -7.42 -22.76 5.43
N ARG A 178 -7.28 -21.43 5.30
CA ARG A 178 -8.34 -20.44 5.61
C ARG A 178 -8.96 -20.60 7.00
N LEU A 179 -8.13 -20.93 8.00
CA LEU A 179 -8.55 -21.09 9.38
C LEU A 179 -8.63 -19.73 10.10
N GLU A 180 -9.10 -19.73 11.34
CA GLU A 180 -9.00 -18.59 12.25
C GLU A 180 -7.53 -18.25 12.53
N MET A 181 -7.20 -16.95 12.52
CA MET A 181 -5.82 -16.52 12.72
C MET A 181 -5.37 -16.72 14.17
N PRO A 182 -4.23 -17.39 14.44
CA PRO A 182 -3.71 -17.51 15.78
C PRO A 182 -3.34 -16.14 16.35
N ARG A 183 -3.80 -15.87 17.58
CA ARG A 183 -3.36 -14.70 18.34
C ARG A 183 -1.85 -14.76 18.58
N TYR A 184 -1.21 -13.60 18.56
CA TYR A 184 0.20 -13.51 18.92
C TYR A 184 0.40 -13.97 20.39
N PRO A 185 1.39 -14.82 20.67
CA PRO A 185 1.50 -15.50 21.97
C PRO A 185 1.88 -14.58 23.14
N LEU A 186 2.43 -13.39 22.87
CA LEU A 186 2.76 -12.40 23.90
C LEU A 186 1.72 -11.28 23.95
N SER A 187 1.25 -10.94 25.14
CA SER A 187 0.23 -9.91 25.38
C SER A 187 0.66 -8.50 24.97
N LYS A 188 1.96 -8.22 24.89
CA LYS A 188 2.50 -6.95 24.37
C LYS A 188 2.62 -6.91 22.83
N GLY A 189 2.34 -8.02 22.15
CA GLY A 189 2.56 -8.15 20.71
C GLY A 189 4.03 -8.38 20.33
N PRO A 190 4.31 -8.50 19.02
CA PRO A 190 5.66 -8.66 18.50
C PRO A 190 6.49 -7.39 18.69
N THR A 191 7.69 -7.55 19.23
CA THR A 191 8.68 -6.46 19.38
C THR A 191 9.61 -6.33 18.18
N LYS A 192 9.75 -7.40 17.38
CA LYS A 192 10.58 -7.43 16.17
C LYS A 192 9.81 -6.85 15.00
N ALA A 193 10.40 -5.88 14.30
CA ALA A 193 9.76 -5.14 13.20
C ALA A 193 9.09 -6.05 12.17
N ARG A 194 9.78 -7.10 11.70
CA ARG A 194 9.24 -8.06 10.72
C ARG A 194 8.03 -8.85 11.24
N LEU A 195 8.02 -9.25 12.51
CA LEU A 195 6.87 -9.93 13.10
C LEU A 195 5.70 -8.96 13.32
N SER A 196 5.98 -7.70 13.66
CA SER A 196 4.97 -6.65 13.75
C SER A 196 4.34 -6.35 12.39
N GLU A 197 5.15 -6.36 11.33
CA GLU A 197 4.69 -6.17 9.97
C GLU A 197 3.83 -7.35 9.50
N LEU A 198 4.31 -8.59 9.69
CA LEU A 198 3.54 -9.80 9.43
C LEU A 198 2.18 -9.77 10.15
N LEU A 199 2.14 -9.37 11.43
CA LEU A 199 0.90 -9.26 12.18
C LEU A 199 -0.11 -8.28 11.54
N LYS A 200 0.34 -7.15 10.97
CA LYS A 200 -0.55 -6.21 10.25
C LYS A 200 -1.19 -6.89 9.05
N TRP A 201 -0.40 -7.62 8.27
CA TRP A 201 -0.89 -8.35 7.10
C TRP A 201 -1.84 -9.48 7.47
N LEU A 202 -1.58 -10.19 8.57
CA LEU A 202 -2.48 -11.24 9.09
C LEU A 202 -3.81 -10.67 9.58
N ILE A 203 -3.83 -9.48 10.19
CA ILE A 203 -5.07 -8.78 10.56
C ILE A 203 -5.86 -8.42 9.30
N LEU A 204 -5.20 -7.84 8.29
CA LEU A 204 -5.85 -7.51 7.03
C LEU A 204 -6.40 -8.77 6.33
N TRP A 205 -5.67 -9.88 6.38
CA TRP A 205 -6.14 -11.17 5.87
C TRP A 205 -7.39 -11.65 6.60
N GLU A 206 -7.44 -11.55 7.94
CA GLU A 206 -8.60 -12.01 8.72
C GLU A 206 -9.88 -11.26 8.33
N VAL A 207 -9.78 -9.96 8.06
CA VAL A 207 -10.91 -9.12 7.61
C VAL A 207 -11.31 -9.43 6.16
N THR A 208 -10.36 -9.83 5.31
CA THR A 208 -10.58 -9.95 3.86
C THR A 208 -10.79 -11.38 3.37
N LYS A 209 -10.44 -12.42 4.15
CA LYS A 209 -10.49 -13.82 3.71
C LYS A 209 -11.88 -14.36 3.34
N THR A 210 -12.95 -13.71 3.83
CA THR A 210 -14.35 -14.09 3.56
C THR A 210 -14.98 -13.30 2.43
N THR A 211 -14.27 -12.32 1.85
CA THR A 211 -14.77 -11.51 0.75
C THR A 211 -15.09 -12.39 -0.45
N LYS A 212 -16.29 -12.22 -1.02
CA LYS A 212 -16.75 -12.87 -2.26
C LYS A 212 -16.78 -11.93 -3.47
N ALA A 213 -16.39 -10.67 -3.29
CA ALA A 213 -16.33 -9.71 -4.38
C ALA A 213 -15.25 -10.11 -5.38
N GLU A 214 -15.65 -10.32 -6.64
CA GLU A 214 -14.78 -10.82 -7.72
C GLU A 214 -13.60 -9.86 -7.99
N ALA A 215 -13.87 -8.54 -8.00
CA ALA A 215 -12.86 -7.49 -8.14
C ALA A 215 -11.77 -7.53 -7.07
N LEU A 216 -12.07 -8.08 -5.89
CA LEU A 216 -11.12 -8.15 -4.78
C LEU A 216 -10.44 -9.52 -4.64
N GLN A 217 -10.91 -10.57 -5.34
CA GLN A 217 -10.30 -11.91 -5.25
C GLN A 217 -8.83 -11.90 -5.62
N ASN A 218 -8.45 -11.18 -6.68
CA ASN A 218 -7.05 -11.06 -7.10
C ASN A 218 -6.18 -10.38 -6.03
N LYS A 219 -6.70 -9.35 -5.36
CA LYS A 219 -5.99 -8.64 -4.29
C LYS A 219 -5.85 -9.51 -3.04
N VAL A 220 -6.91 -10.22 -2.66
CA VAL A 220 -6.88 -11.18 -1.54
C VAL A 220 -5.89 -12.30 -1.82
N GLN A 221 -5.83 -12.79 -3.07
CA GLN A 221 -4.85 -13.81 -3.46
C GLN A 221 -3.41 -13.27 -3.46
N LYS A 222 -3.18 -12.03 -3.91
CA LYS A 222 -1.86 -11.37 -3.79
C LYS A 222 -1.44 -11.21 -2.33
N LEU A 223 -2.35 -10.76 -1.45
CA LEU A 223 -2.11 -10.65 -0.01
C LEU A 223 -1.76 -12.01 0.60
N ARG A 224 -2.49 -13.07 0.22
CA ARG A 224 -2.20 -14.44 0.63
C ARG A 224 -0.78 -14.85 0.26
N ASN A 225 -0.40 -14.64 -1.00
CA ASN A 225 0.92 -15.01 -1.52
C ASN A 225 2.04 -14.23 -0.81
N TYR A 226 1.81 -12.93 -0.55
CA TYR A 226 2.76 -12.10 0.20
C TYR A 226 2.97 -12.64 1.62
N ILE A 227 1.88 -12.90 2.35
CA ILE A 227 1.96 -13.43 3.72
C ILE A 227 2.64 -14.81 3.75
N GLN A 228 2.35 -15.67 2.78
CA GLN A 228 3.03 -16.96 2.63
C GLN A 228 4.54 -16.76 2.44
N GLY A 229 4.93 -15.90 1.50
CA GLY A 229 6.34 -15.60 1.24
C GLY A 229 7.08 -15.05 2.46
N GLU A 230 6.48 -14.12 3.20
CA GLU A 230 7.07 -13.59 4.44
C GLU A 230 7.20 -14.66 5.53
N CYS A 231 6.19 -15.50 5.71
CA CYS A 231 6.25 -16.63 6.66
C CYS A 231 7.35 -17.63 6.27
N GLU A 232 7.41 -18.04 5.00
CA GLU A 232 8.41 -18.98 4.49
C GLU A 232 9.82 -18.40 4.63
N TRP A 233 10.00 -17.12 4.31
CA TRP A 233 11.27 -16.43 4.48
C TRP A 233 11.71 -16.39 5.95
N LEU A 234 10.80 -16.04 6.87
CA LEU A 234 11.07 -16.01 8.31
C LEU A 234 11.46 -17.40 8.83
N LEU A 235 10.77 -18.46 8.38
CA LEU A 235 11.08 -19.83 8.79
C LEU A 235 12.38 -20.36 8.20
N ALA A 236 12.74 -19.95 6.98
CA ALA A 236 13.96 -20.39 6.32
C ALA A 236 15.21 -19.63 6.80
N ASN A 237 15.09 -18.33 7.07
CA ASN A 237 16.24 -17.44 7.30
C ASN A 237 16.39 -16.97 8.75
N CYS A 238 15.34 -17.05 9.56
CA CYS A 238 15.34 -16.54 10.95
C CYS A 238 15.14 -17.63 12.00
N ARG A 239 14.94 -18.89 11.59
CA ARG A 239 14.94 -20.07 12.46
C ARG A 239 16.40 -20.42 12.82
N ARG A 240 16.67 -20.59 14.12
CA ARG A 240 17.91 -21.22 14.60
C ARG A 240 17.77 -22.73 14.60
#